data_AF-A0A067D2L9-F1
#
_entry.id   AF-A0A067D2L9-F1
#
_cell.length_a   1.000
_cell.length_b   1.000
_cell.length_c   1.000
_cell.angle_alpha   90.00
_cell.angle_beta   90.00
_cell.angle_gamma   90.00
#
_symmetry.space_group_name_H-M   'P 1'
#
loop_
_entity.id
_entity.type
_entity.pdbx_description
1 polymer ?
#
loop_
_entity_poly.entity_id
_entity_poly.type
_entity_poly.pdbx_seq_one_letter_code
_entity_poly.pdbx_strand_id
1 'polypeptide(L)'
;MATSSTDGTACIWDLRSMATDKPEPTKVLSHKRAVHSAYFSPSGSSLATTSFDDTIGIWSGVNFENTAMIHHNNQTGRWISSFRAIWGWDDSCIFIGNMTRTVEVISPAQRRSVATLQSPYISAIPCRFHAHPHQVGTLAGATGGGQVYVWTSD
;
A
#
# COMPACT_ATOMS: atom_id res chain seq x y z
N MET A 1 -0.59 -4.99 15.77
CA MET A 1 -0.81 -5.88 14.60
C MET A 1 -1.85 -5.24 13.69
N ALA A 2 -1.83 -5.51 12.38
CA ALA A 2 -2.86 -5.04 11.45
C ALA A 2 -3.41 -6.20 10.63
N THR A 3 -4.69 -6.13 10.26
CA THR A 3 -5.37 -7.11 9.41
C THR A 3 -6.18 -6.41 8.34
N SER A 4 -6.38 -7.08 7.21
CA SER A 4 -7.26 -6.66 6.11
C SER A 4 -8.23 -7.78 5.77
N SER A 5 -9.45 -7.46 5.38
CA SER A 5 -10.51 -8.42 5.10
C SER A 5 -11.24 -8.13 3.79
N THR A 6 -11.79 -9.20 3.20
CA THR A 6 -12.63 -9.12 2.00
C THR A 6 -13.99 -8.49 2.26
N ASP A 7 -14.41 -8.38 3.53
CA ASP A 7 -15.61 -7.62 3.93
C ASP A 7 -15.45 -6.10 3.76
N GLY A 8 -14.26 -5.63 3.38
CA GLY A 8 -13.96 -4.22 3.20
C GLY A 8 -13.40 -3.54 4.45
N THR A 9 -13.08 -4.28 5.51
CA THR A 9 -12.50 -3.71 6.72
C THR A 9 -10.99 -3.95 6.81
N ALA A 10 -10.30 -2.98 7.39
CA ALA A 10 -8.94 -3.13 7.90
C ALA A 10 -8.93 -2.74 9.37
N CYS A 11 -8.21 -3.51 10.18
CA CYS A 11 -8.22 -3.35 11.64
C CYS A 11 -6.79 -3.24 12.18
N ILE A 12 -6.60 -2.39 13.18
CA ILE A 12 -5.41 -2.41 14.06
C ILE A 12 -5.80 -3.09 15.37
N TRP A 13 -4.89 -3.93 15.85
CA TRP A 13 -5.03 -4.70 17.07
C TRP A 13 -3.85 -4.41 17.99
N ASP A 14 -4.16 -3.98 19.22
CA ASP A 14 -3.21 -4.00 20.31
C ASP A 14 -3.23 -5.38 20.99
N LEU A 15 -2.20 -6.18 20.72
CA LEU A 15 -2.05 -7.52 21.28
C LEU A 15 -1.89 -7.50 22.80
N ARG A 16 -1.48 -6.37 23.39
CA ARG A 16 -1.28 -6.23 24.85
C ARG A 16 -2.61 -6.02 25.58
N SER A 17 -3.60 -5.46 24.90
CA SER A 17 -4.94 -5.16 25.43
C SER A 17 -6.00 -6.15 24.93
N MET A 18 -5.58 -7.21 24.23
CA MET A 18 -6.50 -8.15 23.59
C MET A 18 -7.11 -9.10 24.64
N ALA A 19 -8.41 -8.97 24.88
CA ALA A 19 -9.15 -9.89 25.74
C ALA A 19 -9.22 -11.29 25.11
N THR A 20 -9.11 -12.33 25.94
CA THR A 20 -9.07 -13.73 25.49
C THR A 20 -10.40 -14.18 24.88
N ASP A 21 -11.53 -13.72 25.43
CA ASP A 21 -12.86 -14.21 25.03
C ASP A 21 -13.49 -13.39 23.90
N LYS A 22 -13.17 -12.09 23.81
CA LYS A 22 -13.75 -11.20 22.81
C LYS A 22 -12.73 -10.12 22.39
N PRO A 23 -11.85 -10.44 21.43
CA PRO A 23 -10.87 -9.47 20.96
C PRO A 23 -11.58 -8.36 20.17
N GLU A 24 -11.37 -7.12 20.59
CA GLU A 24 -11.89 -5.95 19.88
C GLU A 24 -10.73 -5.18 19.23
N PRO A 25 -10.87 -4.75 17.96
CA PRO A 25 -9.83 -3.98 17.29
C PRO A 25 -9.76 -2.58 17.88
N THR A 26 -8.54 -2.06 18.03
CA THR A 26 -8.28 -0.71 18.53
C THR A 26 -8.73 0.36 17.54
N LYS A 27 -8.61 0.08 16.23
CA LYS A 27 -9.08 0.94 15.13
C LYS A 27 -9.63 0.08 14.00
N VAL A 28 -10.64 0.61 13.30
CA VAL A 28 -11.25 -0.01 12.12
C VAL A 28 -11.41 1.03 11.02
N LEU A 29 -10.96 0.70 9.80
CA LEU A 29 -11.19 1.48 8.59
C LEU A 29 -12.07 0.67 7.66
N SER A 30 -13.12 1.31 7.17
CA SER A 30 -14.04 0.71 6.21
C SER A 30 -13.77 1.27 4.81
N HIS A 31 -13.47 0.36 3.90
CA HIS A 31 -13.46 0.56 2.46
C HIS A 31 -14.82 0.12 1.88
N LYS A 32 -15.11 0.56 0.65
CA LYS A 32 -16.36 0.20 -0.04
C LYS A 32 -16.33 -1.21 -0.66
N ARG A 33 -15.14 -1.79 -0.77
CA ARG A 33 -14.88 -3.13 -1.35
C ARG A 33 -13.71 -3.78 -0.59
N ALA A 34 -13.42 -5.02 -0.94
CA ALA A 34 -12.39 -5.84 -0.31
C ALA A 34 -11.05 -5.11 -0.14
N VAL A 35 -10.51 -5.18 1.08
CA VAL A 35 -9.15 -4.72 1.39
C VAL A 35 -8.20 -5.88 1.16
N HIS A 36 -7.25 -5.71 0.26
CA HIS A 36 -6.31 -6.77 -0.11
C HIS A 36 -5.05 -6.77 0.74
N SER A 37 -4.77 -5.65 1.40
CA SER A 37 -3.45 -5.42 1.97
C SER A 37 -3.50 -4.32 3.03
N ALA A 38 -2.75 -4.51 4.12
CA ALA A 38 -2.61 -3.55 5.21
C ALA A 38 -1.19 -3.67 5.82
N TYR A 39 -0.37 -2.62 5.73
CA TYR A 39 1.02 -2.62 6.23
C TYR A 39 1.36 -1.37 7.00
N PHE A 40 2.07 -1.55 8.10
CA PHE A 40 2.69 -0.43 8.82
C PHE A 40 3.85 0.12 8.00
N SER A 41 4.08 1.42 8.17
CA SER A 41 5.30 2.08 7.72
C SER A 41 6.53 1.50 8.45
N PRO A 42 7.75 1.64 7.90
CA PRO A 42 8.97 1.19 8.56
C PRO A 42 9.10 1.67 10.01
N SER A 43 8.73 2.92 10.28
CA SER A 43 8.76 3.44 11.65
C SER A 43 7.59 2.96 12.53
N GLY A 44 6.55 2.36 11.93
CA GLY A 44 5.33 1.97 12.61
C GLY A 44 4.35 3.12 12.91
N SER A 45 4.66 4.36 12.51
CA SER A 45 3.83 5.55 12.82
C SER A 45 2.61 5.70 11.91
N SER A 46 2.57 5.00 10.79
CA SER A 46 1.47 5.04 9.83
C SER A 46 1.10 3.65 9.35
N LEU A 47 -0.12 3.49 8.83
CA LEU A 47 -0.58 2.26 8.17
C LEU A 47 -1.10 2.62 6.77
N ALA A 48 -0.76 1.82 5.77
CA ALA A 48 -1.32 1.91 4.43
C ALA A 48 -2.17 0.68 4.14
N THR A 49 -3.33 0.90 3.52
CA THR A 49 -4.24 -0.15 3.06
C THR A 49 -4.46 -0.02 1.55
N THR A 50 -4.59 -1.14 0.85
CA THR A 50 -5.01 -1.14 -0.57
C THR A 50 -6.32 -1.88 -0.73
N SER A 51 -7.24 -1.29 -1.48
CA SER A 51 -8.58 -1.82 -1.65
C SER A 51 -8.99 -1.84 -3.11
N PHE A 52 -9.89 -2.77 -3.42
CA PHE A 52 -10.51 -2.91 -4.74
C PHE A 52 -11.53 -1.80 -5.05
N ASP A 53 -11.79 -0.88 -4.12
CA ASP A 53 -12.64 0.29 -4.29
C ASP A 53 -11.95 1.49 -4.96
N ASP A 54 -10.79 1.26 -5.58
CA ASP A 54 -9.97 2.29 -6.22
C ASP A 54 -9.47 3.35 -5.25
N THR A 55 -9.15 2.93 -4.02
CA THR A 55 -8.52 3.78 -3.03
C THR A 55 -7.38 3.11 -2.28
N ILE A 56 -6.49 3.95 -1.78
CA ILE A 56 -5.45 3.62 -0.81
C ILE A 56 -5.79 4.38 0.47
N GLY A 57 -6.02 3.64 1.54
CA GLY A 57 -6.27 4.20 2.86
C GLY A 57 -4.95 4.46 3.57
N ILE A 58 -4.81 5.62 4.19
CA ILE A 58 -3.67 5.99 5.02
C ILE A 58 -4.17 6.31 6.42
N TRP A 59 -3.58 5.67 7.41
CA TRP A 59 -3.69 6.02 8.82
C TRP A 59 -2.41 6.65 9.32
N SER A 60 -2.55 7.71 10.11
CA SER A 60 -1.44 8.44 10.72
C SER A 60 -1.86 9.06 12.05
N GLY A 61 -0.89 9.60 12.79
CA GLY A 61 -1.09 10.14 14.12
C GLY A 61 -0.72 9.13 15.21
N VAL A 62 -0.50 9.62 16.42
CA VAL A 62 0.08 8.83 17.53
C VAL A 62 -0.77 7.59 17.84
N ASN A 63 -2.08 7.70 17.65
CA ASN A 63 -3.03 6.62 17.89
C ASN A 63 -3.80 6.23 16.60
N PHE A 64 -3.26 6.52 15.42
CA PHE A 64 -3.91 6.28 14.13
C PHE A 64 -5.30 6.93 13.99
N GLU A 65 -5.46 8.12 14.58
CA GLU A 65 -6.71 8.88 14.56
C GLU A 65 -6.97 9.61 13.23
N ASN A 66 -5.93 9.89 12.45
CA ASN A 66 -6.06 10.59 11.18
C ASN A 66 -6.17 9.60 10.03
N THR A 67 -7.19 9.76 9.21
CA THR A 67 -7.41 8.91 8.03
C THR A 67 -7.42 9.75 6.75
N ALA A 68 -6.92 9.17 5.66
CA ALA A 68 -7.03 9.74 4.32
C ALA A 68 -7.29 8.63 3.31
N MET A 69 -8.16 8.91 2.33
CA MET A 69 -8.48 8.00 1.24
C MET A 69 -7.99 8.63 -0.05
N ILE A 70 -6.99 8.01 -0.67
CA ILE A 70 -6.35 8.52 -1.88
C ILE A 70 -6.86 7.70 -3.05
N HIS A 71 -7.44 8.36 -4.05
CA HIS A 71 -7.92 7.67 -5.24
C HIS A 71 -6.75 7.04 -6.02
N HIS A 72 -6.95 5.81 -6.49
CA HIS A 72 -5.96 5.05 -7.24
C HIS A 72 -6.69 4.04 -8.14
N ASN A 73 -6.16 3.68 -9.32
CA ASN A 73 -6.74 2.63 -10.16
C ASN A 73 -6.28 1.21 -9.75
N ASN A 74 -7.04 0.56 -8.87
CA ASN A 74 -6.77 -0.78 -8.31
C ASN A 74 -7.57 -1.89 -8.99
N GLN A 75 -8.20 -1.64 -10.14
CA GLN A 75 -9.04 -2.61 -10.85
C GLN A 75 -8.22 -3.69 -11.59
N THR A 76 -7.47 -4.49 -10.85
CA THR A 76 -6.63 -5.59 -11.39
C THR A 76 -7.43 -6.66 -12.13
N GLY A 77 -8.73 -6.78 -11.88
CA GLY A 77 -9.55 -7.85 -12.43
C GLY A 77 -9.07 -9.23 -11.96
N ARG A 78 -9.25 -10.25 -12.81
CA ARG A 78 -8.90 -11.66 -12.48
C ARG A 78 -7.49 -12.08 -12.93
N TRP A 79 -6.81 -11.25 -13.73
CA TRP A 79 -5.65 -11.68 -14.51
C TRP A 79 -4.30 -11.31 -13.91
N ILE A 80 -4.29 -10.39 -12.94
CA ILE A 80 -3.08 -10.00 -12.21
C ILE A 80 -3.35 -10.04 -10.71
N SER A 81 -2.31 -10.26 -9.91
CA SER A 81 -2.43 -10.20 -8.46
C SER A 81 -2.89 -8.82 -8.01
N SER A 82 -3.81 -8.77 -7.03
CA SER A 82 -4.23 -7.52 -6.40
C SER A 82 -3.04 -6.69 -5.96
N PHE A 83 -3.06 -5.39 -6.21
CA PHE A 83 -1.95 -4.52 -5.85
C PHE A 83 -1.69 -4.52 -4.34
N ARG A 84 -0.42 -4.66 -4.00
CA ARG A 84 0.09 -4.58 -2.63
C ARG A 84 1.04 -3.39 -2.60
N ALA A 85 0.61 -2.31 -1.98
CA ALA A 85 1.46 -1.15 -1.78
C ALA A 85 2.62 -1.51 -0.86
N ILE A 86 3.78 -0.91 -1.09
CA ILE A 86 4.91 -1.00 -0.18
C ILE A 86 5.32 0.40 0.28
N TRP A 87 5.78 0.49 1.51
CA TRP A 87 6.40 1.71 2.01
C TRP A 87 7.82 1.85 1.46
N GLY A 88 8.26 3.09 1.25
CA GLY A 88 9.66 3.44 1.14
C GLY A 88 10.38 3.31 2.48
N TRP A 89 11.63 3.77 2.54
CA TRP A 89 12.53 3.53 3.67
C TRP A 89 12.26 4.40 4.91
N ASP A 90 11.68 5.57 4.72
CA ASP A 90 11.66 6.68 5.70
C ASP A 90 10.23 7.17 5.98
N ASP A 91 9.22 6.34 5.72
CA ASP A 91 7.80 6.68 5.82
C ASP A 91 7.31 7.79 4.85
N SER A 92 8.19 8.38 4.02
CA SER A 92 7.85 9.54 3.19
C SER A 92 6.97 9.19 1.99
N CYS A 93 7.11 7.96 1.48
CA CYS A 93 6.51 7.53 0.22
C CYS A 93 5.95 6.11 0.30
N ILE A 94 4.93 5.85 -0.52
CA ILE A 94 4.37 4.54 -0.80
C ILE A 94 4.48 4.30 -2.31
N PHE A 95 4.88 3.09 -2.68
CA PHE A 95 4.94 2.63 -4.06
C PHE A 95 3.84 1.62 -4.33
N ILE A 96 3.10 1.82 -5.41
CA ILE A 96 2.02 0.93 -5.83
C ILE A 96 1.91 0.92 -7.35
N GLY A 97 1.53 -0.21 -7.93
CA GLY A 97 1.31 -0.33 -9.36
C GLY A 97 -0.06 0.17 -9.76
N ASN A 98 -0.18 0.71 -10.97
CA ASN A 98 -1.43 1.20 -11.53
C ASN A 98 -1.79 0.44 -12.82
N MET A 99 -3.08 0.23 -13.06
CA MET A 99 -3.59 -0.35 -14.31
C MET A 99 -3.19 0.41 -15.58
N THR A 100 -2.73 1.65 -15.47
CA THR A 100 -2.11 2.43 -16.56
C THR A 100 -0.68 1.99 -16.91
N ARG A 101 -0.20 0.87 -16.35
CA ARG A 101 1.16 0.30 -16.52
C ARG A 101 2.26 1.20 -15.96
N THR A 102 1.97 1.87 -14.86
CA THR A 102 2.92 2.72 -14.15
C THR A 102 3.06 2.28 -12.69
N VAL A 103 4.04 2.85 -12.00
CA VAL A 103 4.14 2.80 -10.54
C VAL A 103 3.82 4.19 -10.03
N GLU A 104 2.80 4.32 -9.19
CA GLU A 104 2.52 5.57 -8.49
C GLU A 104 3.36 5.66 -7.21
N VAL A 105 3.84 6.87 -6.96
CA VAL A 105 4.53 7.27 -5.72
C VAL A 105 3.60 8.20 -4.97
N ILE A 106 3.13 7.75 -3.81
CA ILE A 106 2.17 8.48 -2.99
C ILE A 106 2.87 9.02 -1.76
N SER A 107 2.64 10.30 -1.44
CA SER A 107 3.08 10.88 -0.17
C SER A 107 1.95 10.79 0.86
N PRO A 108 2.14 10.05 1.97
CA PRO A 108 1.18 9.99 3.07
C PRO A 108 0.98 11.36 3.73
N ALA A 109 2.06 12.13 3.89
CA ALA A 109 2.03 13.47 4.47
C ALA A 109 1.20 14.45 3.62
N GLN A 110 1.37 14.41 2.29
CA GLN A 110 0.61 15.27 1.37
C GLN A 110 -0.74 14.66 0.94
N ARG A 111 -1.02 13.41 1.30
CA ARG A 111 -2.26 12.67 1.01
C ARG A 111 -2.61 12.62 -0.48
N ARG A 112 -1.60 12.48 -1.34
CA ARG A 112 -1.77 12.44 -2.80
C ARG A 112 -0.63 11.71 -3.49
N SER A 113 -0.87 11.32 -4.73
CA SER A 113 0.21 10.94 -5.65
C SER A 113 1.11 12.16 -5.92
N VAL A 114 2.42 11.95 -5.81
CA VAL A 114 3.46 12.97 -5.97
C VAL A 114 4.37 12.70 -7.17
N ALA A 115 4.46 11.45 -7.63
CA ALA A 115 5.20 11.10 -8.84
C ALA A 115 4.64 9.81 -9.47
N THR A 116 4.99 9.59 -10.73
CA THR A 116 4.66 8.39 -11.49
C THR A 116 5.92 7.86 -12.16
N LEU A 117 6.33 6.65 -11.80
CA LEU A 117 7.43 5.95 -12.45
C LEU A 117 6.88 5.22 -13.66
N GLN A 118 7.38 5.59 -14.83
CA GLN A 118 6.96 5.06 -16.12
C GLN A 118 8.15 4.97 -17.06
N SER A 119 8.06 4.08 -18.04
CA SER A 119 9.07 3.91 -19.07
C SER A 119 8.41 3.32 -20.31
N PRO A 120 8.82 3.72 -21.53
CA PRO A 120 8.32 3.13 -22.76
C PRO A 120 8.61 1.62 -22.85
N TYR A 121 9.58 1.13 -22.08
CA TYR A 121 9.91 -0.29 -22.02
C TYR A 121 8.98 -1.10 -21.11
N ILE A 122 8.13 -0.47 -20.29
CA ILE A 122 7.16 -1.17 -19.44
C ILE A 122 5.97 -1.62 -20.28
N SER A 123 6.01 -2.88 -20.70
CA SER A 123 4.98 -3.46 -21.58
C SER A 123 3.78 -4.05 -20.84
N ALA A 124 3.94 -4.34 -19.54
CA ALA A 124 2.95 -5.00 -18.69
C ALA A 124 2.84 -4.31 -17.33
N ILE A 125 1.71 -4.54 -16.64
CA ILE A 125 1.37 -3.87 -15.37
C ILE A 125 2.32 -4.32 -14.26
N PRO A 126 3.08 -3.40 -13.62
CA PRO A 126 3.84 -3.70 -12.41
C PRO A 126 2.88 -4.00 -11.25
N CYS A 127 2.99 -5.15 -10.60
CA CYS A 127 1.99 -5.60 -9.60
C CYS A 127 2.58 -5.99 -8.24
N ARG A 128 3.91 -6.20 -8.16
CA ARG A 128 4.63 -6.54 -6.94
C ARG A 128 5.91 -5.73 -6.87
N PHE A 129 6.25 -5.26 -5.68
CA PHE A 129 7.38 -4.38 -5.47
C PHE A 129 8.19 -4.81 -4.26
N HIS A 130 9.47 -4.44 -4.26
CA HIS A 130 10.34 -4.53 -3.11
C HIS A 130 11.34 -3.37 -3.14
N ALA A 131 11.41 -2.62 -2.05
CA ALA A 131 12.45 -1.62 -1.83
C ALA A 131 13.73 -2.34 -1.35
N HIS A 132 14.89 -2.01 -1.92
CA HIS A 132 16.14 -2.66 -1.55
C HIS A 132 16.50 -2.36 -0.08
N PRO A 133 16.83 -3.35 0.76
CA PRO A 133 16.95 -3.16 2.22
C PRO A 133 18.11 -2.23 2.65
N HIS A 134 19.16 -2.12 1.83
CA HIS A 134 20.38 -1.36 2.18
C HIS A 134 20.76 -0.28 1.17
N GLN A 135 20.09 -0.23 0.03
CA GLN A 135 20.40 0.72 -1.04
C GLN A 135 19.19 1.62 -1.18
N VAL A 136 19.16 2.66 -0.35
CA VAL A 136 18.08 3.64 -0.32
C VAL A 136 17.92 4.22 -1.73
N GLY A 137 16.67 4.41 -2.15
CA GLY A 137 16.35 4.90 -3.49
C GLY A 137 16.29 3.81 -4.56
N THR A 138 16.53 2.54 -4.24
CA THR A 138 16.42 1.42 -5.18
C THR A 138 15.12 0.63 -5.01
N LEU A 139 14.28 0.61 -6.04
CA LEU A 139 13.01 -0.10 -6.06
C LEU A 139 13.03 -1.16 -7.17
N ALA A 140 12.68 -2.41 -6.86
CA ALA A 140 12.42 -3.44 -7.86
C ALA A 140 10.91 -3.69 -7.99
N GLY A 141 10.42 -3.84 -9.22
CA GLY A 141 9.01 -4.13 -9.51
C GLY A 141 8.85 -5.22 -10.55
N ALA A 142 8.07 -6.24 -10.23
CA ALA A 142 7.71 -7.31 -11.15
C ALA A 142 6.38 -7.02 -11.84
N THR A 143 6.28 -7.36 -13.11
CA THR A 143 5.07 -7.17 -13.92
C THR A 143 4.31 -8.47 -14.15
N GLY A 144 3.01 -8.35 -14.47
CA GLY A 144 2.19 -9.49 -14.88
C GLY A 144 2.69 -10.21 -16.15
N GLY A 145 3.60 -9.59 -16.92
CA GLY A 145 4.24 -10.17 -18.10
C GLY A 145 5.55 -10.92 -17.81
N GLY A 146 5.92 -11.09 -16.53
CA GLY A 146 7.14 -11.80 -16.14
C GLY A 146 8.44 -10.97 -16.23
N GLN A 147 8.33 -9.66 -16.43
CA GLN A 147 9.49 -8.75 -16.47
C GLN A 147 9.73 -8.13 -15.09
N VAL A 148 10.98 -7.81 -14.79
CA VAL A 148 11.37 -7.04 -13.59
C VAL A 148 12.04 -5.75 -14.03
N TYR A 149 11.60 -4.64 -13.45
CA TYR A 149 12.19 -3.32 -13.63
C TYR A 149 12.80 -2.86 -12.31
N VAL A 150 13.90 -2.11 -12.41
CA VAL A 150 14.57 -1.50 -11.27
C VAL A 150 14.63 -0.01 -11.49
N TRP A 151 14.24 0.75 -10.48
CA TRP A 151 14.37 2.21 -10.44
C TRP A 151 15.39 2.59 -9.38
N THR A 152 16.27 3.53 -9.70
CA THR A 152 17.27 4.10 -8.80
C THR A 152 17.13 5.62 -8.79
N SER A 153 17.29 6.23 -7.62
CA SER A 153 17.61 7.66 -7.54
C SER A 153 19.11 7.80 -7.78
N ASP A 154 19.49 8.44 -8.87
CA ASP A 154 20.89 8.81 -9.15
C ASP A 154 21.41 9.85 -8.15
#